data_AF-A0A6A1WC76-F1
#
_entry.id   AF-A0A6A1WC76-F1
#
_cell.length_a   1.000
_cell.length_b   1.000
_cell.length_c   1.000
_cell.angle_alpha   90.00
_cell.angle_beta   90.00
_cell.angle_gamma   90.00
#
_symmetry.space_group_name_H-M   'P 1'
#
loop_
_entity.id
_entity.type
_entity.pdbx_description
1 polymer ?
#
loop_
_entity_poly.entity_id
_entity_poly.type
_entity_poly.pdbx_seq_one_letter_code
_entity_poly.pdbx_strand_id
1 'polypeptide(L)'
;MEIEADYMGLLLIASAGYDPRVAPKVYEKLGKLTGDSKLRDYLSTHPSGKKRSQLLAQAPVMEEALAISREVKSGRSVEGFFL
;
A
#
# COMPACT_ATOMS: atom_id res chain seq x y z
N MET A 1 -6.61 12.15 -3.17
CA MET A 1 -5.22 11.95 -3.61
C MET A 1 -4.58 10.75 -2.93
N GLU A 2 -4.43 10.72 -1.58
CA GLU A 2 -3.75 9.60 -0.89
C GLU A 2 -4.31 8.21 -1.20
N ILE A 3 -5.63 8.06 -1.34
CA ILE A 3 -6.25 6.74 -1.59
C ILE A 3 -5.89 6.20 -2.98
N GLU A 4 -5.83 7.07 -3.98
CA GLU A 4 -5.40 6.69 -5.32
C GLU A 4 -3.92 6.33 -5.32
N ALA A 5 -3.08 7.14 -4.66
CA ALA A 5 -1.66 6.84 -4.49
C ALA A 5 -1.42 5.51 -3.74
N ASP A 6 -2.25 5.20 -2.73
CA ASP A 6 -2.22 3.94 -2.00
C ASP A 6 -2.60 2.74 -2.84
N TYR A 7 -3.68 2.86 -3.62
CA TYR A 7 -4.12 1.83 -4.55
C TYR A 7 -3.01 1.52 -5.56
N MET A 8 -2.50 2.56 -6.22
CA MET A 8 -1.42 2.45 -7.21
C MET A 8 -0.14 1.89 -6.58
N GLY A 9 0.24 2.39 -5.41
CA GLY A 9 1.40 1.92 -4.68
C GLY A 9 1.29 0.43 -4.30
N LEU A 10 0.10 -0.04 -3.90
CA LEU A 10 -0.12 -1.44 -3.53
C LEU A 10 0.06 -2.38 -4.73
N LEU A 11 -0.45 -1.98 -5.90
CA LEU A 11 -0.24 -2.73 -7.14
C LEU A 11 1.26 -2.78 -7.47
N LEU A 12 1.94 -1.63 -7.51
CA LEU A 12 3.36 -1.53 -7.85
C LEU A 12 4.27 -2.39 -6.95
N ILE A 13 4.04 -2.41 -5.64
CA ILE A 13 4.86 -3.25 -4.75
C ILE A 13 4.61 -4.74 -5.00
N ALA A 14 3.38 -5.14 -5.31
CA ALA A 14 3.06 -6.52 -5.66
C ALA A 14 3.73 -6.91 -6.98
N SER A 15 3.72 -6.02 -7.98
CA SER A 15 4.41 -6.18 -9.28
C SER A 15 5.91 -6.38 -9.11
N ALA A 16 6.50 -5.69 -8.15
CA ALA A 16 7.91 -5.82 -7.81
C ALA A 16 8.23 -7.09 -6.99
N GLY A 17 7.23 -7.94 -6.72
CA GLY A 17 7.39 -9.21 -6.01
C GLY A 17 7.32 -9.11 -4.48
N TYR A 18 7.06 -7.92 -3.93
CA TYR A 18 6.87 -7.75 -2.49
C TYR A 18 5.52 -8.29 -2.03
N ASP A 19 5.38 -8.51 -0.71
CA ASP A 19 4.12 -8.90 -0.10
C ASP A 19 3.25 -7.65 0.18
N PRO A 20 2.12 -7.48 -0.52
CA PRO A 20 1.28 -6.28 -0.38
C PRO A 20 0.64 -6.16 1.02
N ARG A 21 0.55 -7.26 1.78
CA ARG A 21 0.00 -7.28 3.15
C ARG A 21 0.83 -6.48 4.16
N VAL A 22 2.03 -6.04 3.77
CA VAL A 22 2.87 -5.17 4.59
C VAL A 22 2.37 -3.72 4.60
N ALA A 23 1.77 -3.23 3.51
CA ALA A 23 1.39 -1.83 3.36
C ALA A 23 0.40 -1.32 4.44
N PRO A 24 -0.69 -2.03 4.79
CA PRO A 24 -1.59 -1.59 5.87
C PRO A 24 -0.87 -1.38 7.21
N LYS A 25 0.12 -2.22 7.53
CA LYS A 25 0.87 -2.14 8.79
C LYS A 25 1.78 -0.91 8.84
N VAL A 26 2.31 -0.47 7.70
CA VAL A 26 3.11 0.76 7.61
C VAL A 26 2.25 1.97 7.98
N TYR A 27 1.08 2.10 7.36
CA TYR A 27 0.18 3.22 7.61
C TYR A 27 -0.48 3.18 8.99
N GLU A 28 -0.69 1.98 9.54
CA GLU A 28 -1.13 1.83 10.93
C GLU A 28 -0.09 2.38 11.91
N LYS A 29 1.18 2.00 11.75
CA LYS A 29 2.29 2.50 12.58
C LYS A 29 2.44 4.00 12.44
N LEU A 30 2.36 4.51 11.21
CA LEU A 30 2.46 5.93 10.90
C LEU A 30 1.34 6.75 11.57
N GLY A 31 0.11 6.23 11.58
CA GLY A 31 -1.03 6.86 12.27
C GLY A 31 -0.96 6.82 13.80
N LYS A 32 -0.08 6.01 14.38
CA LYS A 32 0.18 5.92 15.83
C LYS A 32 1.32 6.83 16.30
N LEU A 33 2.09 7.41 15.38
CA LEU A 33 3.19 8.30 15.74
C LEU A 33 2.64 9.60 16.33
N THR A 34 3.08 9.92 17.54
CA THR A 34 2.79 11.18 18.25
C THR A 34 4.12 11.80 18.72
N GLY A 35 4.15 13.13 18.91
CA GLY A 35 5.35 13.87 19.36
C GLY A 35 6.09 14.66 18.28
N ASP A 36 7.25 15.24 18.64
CA ASP A 36 8.14 15.99 17.75
C ASP A 36 9.07 15.03 17.00
N SER A 37 8.72 14.70 15.76
CA SER A 37 9.57 13.91 14.87
C SER A 37 9.49 14.47 13.45
N LYS A 38 10.54 14.25 12.64
CA LYS A 38 10.55 14.59 11.21
C LYS A 38 9.39 13.98 10.41
N LEU A 39 8.72 12.95 10.96
CA LEU A 39 7.52 12.35 10.38
C LEU A 39 6.26 13.23 10.52
N ARG A 40 6.28 14.29 11.35
CA ARG A 40 5.19 15.29 11.45
C ARG A 40 4.99 16.03 10.14
N ASP A 41 6.05 16.46 9.48
CA ASP A 41 5.96 17.19 8.22
C ASP A 41 5.35 16.30 7.14
N TYR A 42 5.76 15.03 7.08
CA TYR A 42 5.14 14.03 6.20
C TYR A 42 3.65 13.84 6.49
N LEU A 43 3.26 13.73 7.77
CA LEU A 43 1.86 13.60 8.17
C LEU A 43 1.02 14.85 7.86
N SER A 44 1.66 16.02 7.76
CA SER A 44 0.98 17.28 7.39
C SER A 44 0.57 17.31 5.92
N THR A 45 1.40 16.75 5.02
CA THR A 45 1.11 16.67 3.59
C THR A 45 0.34 15.41 3.20
N HIS A 46 0.50 14.33 3.98
CA HIS A 46 -0.10 13.02 3.74
C HIS A 46 -0.87 12.53 4.97
N PRO A 47 -2.05 13.10 5.25
CA PRO A 47 -2.83 12.76 6.43
C PRO A 47 -3.48 11.36 6.33
N SER A 48 -4.14 10.95 7.42
CA SER A 48 -5.07 9.80 7.44
C SER A 48 -4.46 8.40 7.47
N GLY A 49 -3.28 8.20 8.05
CA GLY A 49 -2.62 6.88 8.14
C GLY A 49 -3.54 5.73 8.63
N LYS A 50 -4.35 5.96 9.68
CA LYS A 50 -5.32 4.95 10.16
C LYS A 50 -6.39 4.59 9.11
N LYS A 51 -6.94 5.59 8.43
CA LYS A 51 -7.99 5.36 7.40
C LYS A 51 -7.42 4.68 6.17
N ARG A 52 -6.22 5.09 5.74
CA ARG A 52 -5.45 4.46 4.65
C ARG A 52 -5.16 3.00 4.93
N SER A 53 -4.68 2.69 6.13
CA SER A 53 -4.48 1.31 6.60
C SER A 53 -5.74 0.45 6.48
N GLN A 54 -6.89 0.98 6.94
CA GLN A 54 -8.17 0.29 6.85
C GLN A 54 -8.61 0.04 5.41
N LEU A 55 -8.40 1.00 4.51
CA LEU A 55 -8.78 0.88 3.10
C LEU A 55 -7.91 -0.14 2.36
N LEU A 56 -6.60 -0.09 2.59
CA LEU A 56 -5.66 -1.05 2.01
C LEU A 56 -5.84 -2.48 2.54
N ALA A 57 -6.38 -2.63 3.75
CA ALA A 57 -6.74 -3.92 4.31
C ALA A 57 -8.05 -4.49 3.73
N GLN A 58 -8.79 -3.75 2.90
CA GLN A 58 -10.04 -4.25 2.30
C GLN A 58 -9.77 -5.29 1.21
N ALA A 59 -10.68 -6.26 1.12
CA ALA A 59 -10.55 -7.40 0.22
C ALA A 59 -10.37 -7.03 -1.27
N PRO A 60 -11.12 -6.08 -1.88
CA PRO A 60 -11.03 -5.87 -3.33
C PRO A 60 -9.63 -5.50 -3.83
N VAL A 61 -8.97 -4.52 -3.20
CA VAL A 61 -7.62 -4.07 -3.58
C VAL A 61 -6.54 -5.07 -3.14
N MET A 62 -6.71 -5.71 -1.98
CA MET A 62 -5.74 -6.66 -1.46
C MET A 62 -5.71 -7.96 -2.27
N GLU A 63 -6.87 -8.47 -2.70
CA GLU A 63 -6.93 -9.68 -3.52
C GLU A 63 -6.28 -9.49 -4.89
N GLU A 64 -6.50 -8.33 -5.50
CA GLU A 64 -5.85 -7.94 -6.75
C GLU A 64 -4.32 -7.91 -6.60
N ALA A 65 -3.82 -7.17 -5.60
CA ALA A 65 -2.38 -7.11 -5.33
C ALA A 65 -1.80 -8.49 -4.96
N LEU A 66 -2.53 -9.34 -4.24
CA LEU A 66 -2.09 -10.70 -3.92
C LEU A 66 -2.03 -11.59 -5.16
N ALA A 67 -2.97 -11.45 -6.10
CA ALA A 67 -2.92 -12.17 -7.37
C ALA A 67 -1.65 -11.81 -8.15
N ILE A 68 -1.35 -10.52 -8.27
CA ILE A 68 -0.13 -10.01 -8.91
C ILE A 68 1.13 -10.54 -8.23
N SER A 69 1.22 -10.43 -6.90
CA SER A 69 2.40 -10.90 -6.14
C SER A 69 2.62 -12.41 -6.33
N ARG A 70 1.56 -13.21 -6.45
CA ARG A 70 1.65 -14.66 -6.74
C ARG A 70 2.16 -14.93 -8.16
N GLU A 71 1.65 -14.20 -9.15
CA GLU A 71 2.09 -14.30 -10.55
C GLU A 71 3.59 -14.03 -10.67
N VAL A 72 4.05 -12.91 -10.12
CA VAL A 72 5.46 -12.50 -10.11
C VAL A 72 6.33 -13.56 -9.44
N LYS A 73 5.91 -14.06 -8.27
CA LYS A 73 6.64 -15.11 -7.54
C LYS A 73 6.70 -16.44 -8.27
N SER A 74 5.75 -16.71 -9.18
CA SER A 74 5.76 -17.89 -10.05
C SER A 74 6.66 -17.74 -11.27
N GLY A 75 7.36 -16.61 -11.42
CA GLY A 75 8.24 -16.32 -12.55
C GLY A 75 7.50 -15.85 -13.81
N ARG A 76 6.20 -15.57 -13.71
CA ARG A 76 5.43 -14.96 -14.80
C ARG A 76 5.65 -13.45 -14.82
N SER A 77 5.86 -12.91 -16.02
CA SER A 77 5.86 -11.46 -16.22
C SER A 77 4.47 -10.90 -15.97
N VAL A 78 4.37 -9.75 -15.32
CA VAL A 78 3.08 -9.09 -15.19
C VAL A 78 2.77 -8.35 -16.49
N GLU A 79 1.70 -8.76 -17.17
CA GLU A 79 1.07 -7.93 -18.20
C GLU A 79 0.52 -6.68 -17.48
N GLY A 80 0.86 -5.48 -17.97
CA GLY A 80 0.76 -4.23 -17.21
C GLY A 80 -0.58 -3.95 -16.51
N PHE A 81 -0.55 -3.08 -15.49
CA PHE A 81 -1.66 -2.83 -14.55
C PHE A 81 -2.76 -1.88 -15.05
N PHE A 82 -2.80 -1.54 -16.33
CA PHE A 82 -3.54 -0.36 -16.82
C PHE A 82 -4.33 -0.60 -18.11
N LEU A 83 -5.02 -1.73 -18.24
CA LEU A 83 -5.99 -1.95 -19.32
C LEU A 83 -7.38 -2.27 -18.77
#